data_AF-A0A942BCA3-F1
#
_entry.id   AF-A0A942BCA3-F1
#
_cell.length_a   1.000
_cell.length_b   1.000
_cell.length_c   1.000
_cell.angle_alpha   90.00
_cell.angle_beta   90.00
_cell.angle_gamma   90.00
#
_symmetry.space_group_name_H-M   'P 1'
#
loop_
_entity.id
_entity.type
_entity.pdbx_description
1 polymer ?
#
loop_
_entity_poly.entity_id
_entity_poly.type
_entity_poly.pdbx_seq_one_letter_code
_entity_poly.pdbx_strand_id
1 'polypeptide(L)'
;MPEIDRPDPDLLLRQVEAEDPGRGRLKLYLGMAAGVGKTYTMLADAQEAAKRGVDVALGYLEPHGRAETEELAEGLEQIPLATVEHGGIQLKEFNIDAALARRPGLLLLDELAHTNAPGVRHKKRWQDA
;
A
#
# COMPACT_ATOMS: atom_id res chain seq x y z
N MET A 1 -27.22 -7.68 -34.58
CA MET A 1 -26.30 -7.37 -33.46
C MET A 1 -26.24 -8.61 -32.61
N PRO A 2 -25.07 -9.17 -32.27
CA PRO A 2 -25.03 -10.27 -31.32
C PRO A 2 -25.55 -9.75 -29.99
N GLU A 3 -26.45 -10.51 -29.38
CA GLU A 3 -26.96 -10.28 -28.04
C GLU A 3 -25.77 -10.44 -27.09
N ILE A 4 -25.39 -9.37 -26.39
CA ILE A 4 -24.37 -9.46 -25.34
C ILE A 4 -25.06 -10.17 -24.19
N ASP A 5 -24.82 -11.48 -24.07
CA ASP A 5 -25.27 -12.30 -22.94
C ASP A 5 -24.74 -11.65 -21.66
N ARG A 6 -25.66 -11.08 -20.87
CA ARG A 6 -25.30 -10.33 -19.67
C ARG A 6 -25.06 -11.37 -18.57
N PRO A 7 -23.83 -11.50 -18.06
CA PRO A 7 -23.52 -12.51 -17.05
C PRO A 7 -24.39 -12.30 -15.80
N ASP A 8 -24.82 -13.42 -15.22
CA ASP A 8 -25.61 -13.46 -13.99
C ASP A 8 -24.83 -12.79 -12.83
N PRO A 9 -25.38 -11.72 -12.21
CA PRO A 9 -24.75 -11.04 -11.08
C PRO A 9 -24.38 -11.96 -9.92
N ASP A 10 -25.17 -12.98 -9.65
CA ASP A 10 -24.92 -13.91 -8.54
C ASP A 10 -23.75 -14.85 -8.86
N LEU A 11 -23.58 -15.22 -10.14
CA LEU A 11 -22.42 -15.99 -10.58
C LEU A 11 -21.13 -15.17 -10.50
N LEU A 12 -21.19 -13.89 -10.88
CA LEU A 12 -20.05 -12.97 -10.75
C LEU A 12 -19.68 -12.74 -9.28
N LEU A 13 -20.67 -12.52 -8.41
CA LEU A 13 -20.42 -12.34 -6.97
C LEU A 13 -19.78 -13.59 -6.37
N ARG A 14 -20.31 -14.78 -6.68
CA ARG A 14 -19.73 -16.05 -6.23
C ARG A 14 -18.32 -16.28 -6.75
N GLN A 15 -18.00 -15.85 -7.98
CA GLN A 15 -16.63 -15.91 -8.48
C GLN A 15 -15.69 -15.00 -7.69
N VAL A 16 -16.12 -13.79 -7.34
CA VAL A 16 -15.34 -12.85 -6.51
C VAL A 16 -15.21 -13.34 -5.06
N GLU A 17 -16.25 -14.00 -4.53
CA GLU A 17 -16.23 -14.61 -3.19
C GLU A 17 -15.43 -15.92 -3.15
N ALA A 18 -15.35 -16.65 -4.28
CA ALA A 18 -14.53 -17.85 -4.44
C ALA A 18 -13.06 -17.53 -4.72
N GLU A 19 -12.72 -16.29 -5.07
CA GLU A 19 -11.33 -15.82 -5.01
C GLU A 19 -10.86 -15.91 -3.55
N ASP A 20 -9.78 -16.67 -3.35
CA ASP A 20 -9.26 -17.14 -2.07
C ASP A 20 -9.36 -16.08 -0.94
N PRO A 21 -10.23 -16.24 0.06
CA PRO A 21 -10.39 -15.29 1.16
C PRO A 21 -9.14 -15.17 2.04
N GLY A 22 -8.15 -16.05 1.86
CA GLY A 22 -6.82 -15.95 2.49
C GLY A 22 -5.82 -15.06 1.74
N ARG A 23 -6.12 -14.62 0.51
CA ARG A 23 -5.18 -13.82 -0.29
C ARG A 23 -5.38 -12.33 -0.04
N GLY A 24 -4.27 -11.63 0.24
CA GLY A 24 -4.26 -10.17 0.35
C GLY A 24 -4.75 -9.49 -0.94
N ARG A 25 -5.33 -8.29 -0.81
CA ARG A 25 -5.81 -7.47 -1.93
C ARG A 25 -4.96 -6.21 -2.06
N LEU A 26 -4.49 -5.94 -3.28
CA LEU A 26 -3.73 -4.72 -3.59
C LEU A 26 -4.66 -3.66 -4.21
N LYS A 27 -4.77 -2.50 -3.55
CA LYS A 27 -5.45 -1.33 -4.10
C LYS A 27 -4.40 -0.33 -4.60
N LEU A 28 -4.47 0.01 -5.89
CA LEU A 28 -3.55 0.97 -6.51
C LEU A 28 -4.22 2.34 -6.69
N TYR A 29 -3.56 3.39 -6.21
CA TYR A 29 -3.92 4.78 -6.51
C TYR A 29 -3.05 5.27 -7.66
N LEU A 30 -3.62 5.32 -8.87
CA LEU A 30 -2.92 5.75 -10.09
C LEU A 30 -3.14 7.24 -10.36
N GLY A 31 -2.15 7.90 -10.95
CA GLY A 31 -2.24 9.32 -11.28
C GLY A 31 -1.24 9.72 -12.35
N MET A 32 -1.65 10.62 -13.24
CA MET A 32 -0.92 10.98 -14.46
C MET A 32 0.29 11.89 -14.22
N ALA A 33 0.41 12.49 -13.03
CA ALA A 33 1.49 13.40 -12.67
C ALA A 33 1.80 13.38 -11.17
N ALA A 34 2.93 13.98 -10.80
CA ALA A 34 3.25 14.27 -9.40
C ALA A 34 2.25 15.28 -8.83
N GLY A 35 1.87 15.12 -7.56
CA GLY A 35 1.01 16.06 -6.86
C GLY A 35 -0.48 16.00 -7.14
N VAL A 36 -0.96 15.08 -8.00
CA VAL A 36 -2.40 14.88 -8.28
C VAL A 36 -3.21 14.27 -7.13
N GLY A 37 -2.62 14.12 -5.94
CA GLY A 37 -3.32 13.70 -4.74
C GLY A 37 -3.31 12.19 -4.42
N LYS A 38 -2.53 11.36 -5.13
CA LYS A 38 -2.49 9.90 -4.90
C LYS A 38 -2.28 9.52 -3.42
N THR A 39 -1.21 10.03 -2.84
CA THR A 39 -0.83 9.79 -1.43
C THR A 39 -1.88 10.34 -0.47
N TYR A 40 -2.42 11.52 -0.75
CA TYR A 40 -3.49 12.13 0.05
C TYR A 40 -4.73 11.22 0.08
N THR A 41 -5.22 10.79 -1.09
CA THR A 41 -6.38 9.90 -1.19
C THR A 41 -6.13 8.56 -0.51
N MET A 42 -4.92 7.99 -0.64
CA MET A 42 -4.53 6.77 0.06
C MET A 42 -4.63 6.91 1.58
N LEU A 43 -4.12 8.01 2.16
CA LEU A 43 -4.18 8.26 3.59
C LEU A 43 -5.61 8.58 4.07
N ALA A 44 -6.38 9.33 3.28
CA ALA A 44 -7.78 9.62 3.61
C ALA A 44 -8.63 8.34 3.69
N ASP A 45 -8.46 7.43 2.73
CA ASP A 45 -9.11 6.12 2.74
C ASP A 45 -8.66 5.26 3.93
N ALA A 46 -7.39 5.36 4.31
CA ALA A 46 -6.85 4.65 5.46
C ALA A 46 -7.38 5.18 6.80
N GLN A 47 -7.53 6.49 6.94
CA GLN A 47 -8.16 7.12 8.10
C GLN A 47 -9.62 6.68 8.24
N GLU A 48 -10.36 6.61 7.13
CA GLU A 48 -11.73 6.08 7.13
C GLU A 48 -11.78 4.60 7.51
N ALA A 49 -10.82 3.78 7.03
CA ALA A 49 -10.70 2.39 7.45
C ALA A 49 -10.40 2.25 8.95
N ALA A 50 -9.47 3.05 9.47
CA ALA A 50 -9.14 3.09 10.90
C ALA A 50 -10.34 3.48 11.76
N LYS A 51 -11.13 4.48 11.35
CA LYS A 51 -12.40 4.88 12.02
C LYS A 51 -13.42 3.74 12.08
N ARG A 52 -13.39 2.83 11.12
CA ARG A 52 -14.24 1.61 11.08
C ARG A 52 -13.64 0.45 11.88
N GLY A 53 -12.50 0.65 12.53
CA GLY A 53 -11.82 -0.35 13.36
C GLY A 53 -10.90 -1.29 12.58
N VAL A 54 -10.54 -0.96 11.34
CA VAL A 54 -9.52 -1.73 10.60
C VAL A 54 -8.14 -1.48 11.24
N ASP A 55 -7.35 -2.54 11.39
CA ASP A 55 -5.96 -2.46 11.83
C ASP A 55 -5.06 -1.93 10.70
N VAL A 56 -4.73 -0.64 10.74
CA VAL A 56 -4.00 0.09 9.70
C VAL A 56 -2.57 0.38 10.14
N ALA A 57 -1.60 0.08 9.26
CA ALA A 57 -0.21 0.47 9.44
C ALA A 57 0.39 1.14 8.20
N LEU A 58 1.23 2.15 8.41
CA LEU A 58 2.07 2.78 7.40
C LEU A 58 3.38 1.99 7.26
N GLY A 59 3.58 1.36 6.10
CA GLY A 59 4.84 0.69 5.78
C GLY A 59 5.91 1.66 5.25
N TYR A 60 5.54 2.47 4.27
CA TYR A 60 6.41 3.50 3.70
C TYR A 60 5.56 4.66 3.17
N LEU A 61 5.98 5.88 3.49
CA LEU A 61 5.40 7.12 2.99
C LEU A 61 6.54 7.98 2.46
N GLU A 62 6.44 8.44 1.22
CA GLU A 62 7.48 9.28 0.63
C GLU A 62 7.46 10.69 1.28
N PRO A 63 8.60 11.21 1.78
CA PRO A 63 8.65 12.52 2.42
C PRO A 63 8.53 13.64 1.37
N HIS A 64 7.31 14.10 1.10
CA HIS A 64 7.06 15.19 0.16
C HIS A 64 6.86 16.57 0.82
N GLY A 65 6.95 16.66 2.16
CA GLY A 65 6.89 17.91 2.93
C GLY A 65 5.57 18.67 2.81
N ARG A 66 4.45 17.93 2.68
CA ARG A 66 3.11 18.52 2.56
C ARG A 66 2.39 18.38 3.88
N ALA A 67 2.17 19.49 4.57
CA ALA A 67 1.54 19.53 5.89
C ALA A 67 0.19 18.77 5.93
N GLU A 68 -0.66 18.96 4.93
CA GLU A 68 -1.97 18.27 4.85
C GLU A 68 -1.85 16.73 4.75
N THR A 69 -0.77 16.22 4.16
CA THR A 69 -0.48 14.78 4.08
C THR A 69 0.07 14.26 5.40
N GLU A 70 0.90 15.06 6.08
CA GLU A 70 1.46 14.73 7.39
C GLU A 70 0.35 14.61 8.44
N GLU A 71 -0.61 15.54 8.45
CA GLU A 71 -1.79 15.51 9.32
C GLU A 71 -2.62 14.22 9.12
N LEU A 72 -2.79 13.75 7.87
CA LEU A 72 -3.50 12.50 7.60
C LEU A 72 -2.70 11.25 7.98
N ALA A 73 -1.38 11.35 8.09
CA ALA A 73 -0.54 10.26 8.58
C ALA A 73 -0.49 10.21 10.11
N GLU A 74 -0.80 11.31 10.80
CA GLU A 74 -0.86 11.35 12.26
C GLU A 74 -1.88 10.34 12.80
N GLY A 75 -1.49 9.68 13.89
CA GLY A 75 -2.31 8.66 14.55
C GLY A 75 -2.31 7.28 13.89
N LEU A 76 -1.77 7.13 12.67
CA LEU A 76 -1.54 5.82 12.06
C LEU A 76 -0.24 5.20 12.60
N GLU A 77 -0.28 3.91 12.95
CA GLU A 77 0.92 3.17 13.36
C GLU A 77 1.94 3.14 12.20
N GLN A 78 3.20 3.46 12.46
CA GLN A 78 4.27 3.38 11.47
C GLN A 78 5.15 2.17 11.72
N ILE A 79 5.34 1.33 10.69
CA ILE A 79 6.33 0.25 10.70
C ILE A 79 7.73 0.87 10.64
N PRO A 80 8.65 0.54 11.57
CA PRO A 80 10.00 1.06 11.52
C PRO A 80 10.72 0.70 10.22
N LEU A 81 11.22 1.73 9.52
CA LEU A 81 11.97 1.56 8.28
C LEU A 81 13.28 0.82 8.51
N ALA A 82 13.66 -0.02 7.55
CA ALA A 82 14.98 -0.63 7.51
C ALA A 82 16.02 0.44 7.14
N THR A 83 17.22 0.34 7.71
CA THR A 83 18.35 1.20 7.34
C THR A 83 19.37 0.34 6.61
N VAL A 84 19.72 0.74 5.38
CA VAL A 84 20.64 0.01 4.52
C VAL A 84 21.80 0.94 4.16
N GLU A 85 23.03 0.49 4.36
CA GLU A 85 24.21 1.24 3.93
C GLU A 85 24.54 0.89 2.48
N HIS A 86 24.61 1.90 1.62
CA HIS A 86 24.99 1.73 0.22
C HIS A 86 25.90 2.87 -0.22
N GLY A 87 27.14 2.54 -0.62
CA GLY A 87 28.11 3.53 -1.10
C GLY A 87 28.45 4.61 -0.07
N GLY A 88 28.42 4.28 1.23
CA GLY A 88 28.69 5.22 2.33
C GLY A 88 27.50 6.12 2.69
N ILE A 89 26.31 5.91 2.10
CA ILE A 89 25.07 6.62 2.42
C ILE A 89 24.12 5.65 3.11
N GLN A 90 23.43 6.12 4.16
CA GLN A 90 22.33 5.37 4.78
C GLN A 90 21.02 5.65 4.05
N LEU A 91 20.45 4.59 3.47
CA LEU A 91 19.15 4.61 2.83
C LEU A 91 18.09 4.07 3.79
N LYS A 92 16.90 4.67 3.76
CA LYS A 92 15.73 4.17 4.49
C LYS A 92 14.85 3.39 3.51
N GLU A 93 14.51 2.17 3.88
CA GLU A 93 13.70 1.27 3.05
C GLU A 93 12.51 0.72 3.80
N PHE A 94 11.49 0.33 3.05
CA PHE A 94 10.37 -0.42 3.61
C PHE A 94 10.87 -1.73 4.24
N ASN A 95 10.48 -1.95 5.49
CA ASN A 95 10.82 -3.17 6.22
C ASN A 95 9.72 -4.22 6.06
N ILE A 96 9.75 -4.96 4.95
CA ILE A 96 8.77 -6.01 4.66
C ILE A 96 8.71 -7.07 5.77
N ASP A 97 9.85 -7.46 6.34
CA ASP A 97 9.87 -8.52 7.35
C ASP A 97 9.21 -8.05 8.66
N ALA A 98 9.39 -6.78 9.04
CA ALA A 98 8.66 -6.21 10.18
C ALA A 98 7.15 -6.09 9.90
N ALA A 99 6.76 -5.69 8.69
CA ALA A 99 5.34 -5.62 8.31
C ALA A 99 4.68 -7.00 8.31
N LEU A 100 5.36 -8.03 7.78
CA LEU A 100 4.90 -9.41 7.80
C LEU A 100 4.79 -9.97 9.22
N ALA A 101 5.71 -9.61 10.11
CA ALA A 101 5.64 -9.99 11.52
C ALA A 101 4.47 -9.28 12.24
N ARG A 102 4.22 -8.01 11.92
CA ARG A 102 3.14 -7.20 12.50
C ARG A 102 1.75 -7.63 12.02
N ARG A 103 1.63 -8.16 10.80
CA ARG A 103 0.38 -8.64 10.19
C ARG A 103 -0.78 -7.64 10.29
N PRO A 104 -0.63 -6.39 9.80
CA PRO A 104 -1.73 -5.43 9.81
C PRO A 104 -2.87 -5.88 8.89
N GLY A 105 -4.10 -5.48 9.21
CA GLY A 105 -5.25 -5.71 8.34
C GLY A 105 -5.22 -4.87 7.06
N LEU A 106 -4.56 -3.72 7.09
CA LEU A 106 -4.29 -2.84 5.96
C LEU A 106 -2.89 -2.22 6.10
N LEU A 107 -2.04 -2.42 5.09
CA LEU A 107 -0.72 -1.81 4.99
C LEU A 107 -0.70 -0.75 3.89
N LEU A 108 -0.15 0.41 4.18
CA LEU A 108 0.01 1.51 3.23
C LEU A 108 1.46 1.58 2.73
N LEU A 109 1.63 1.63 1.41
CA LEU A 109 2.94 1.70 0.75
C LEU A 109 2.89 2.71 -0.39
N ASP A 110 3.72 3.76 -0.29
CA ASP A 110 3.94 4.70 -1.39
C ASP A 110 5.10 4.27 -2.30
N GLU A 111 5.15 4.88 -3.48
CA GLU A 111 6.22 4.69 -4.49
C GLU A 111 6.42 3.21 -4.88
N LEU A 112 5.34 2.53 -5.28
CA LEU A 112 5.38 1.10 -5.66
C LEU A 112 6.37 0.79 -6.80
N ALA A 113 6.68 1.78 -7.65
CA ALA A 113 7.65 1.67 -8.74
C ALA A 113 9.12 1.74 -8.28
N HIS A 114 9.36 2.03 -7.00
CA HIS A 114 10.68 2.18 -6.39
C HIS A 114 11.59 0.98 -6.61
N THR A 115 12.88 1.26 -6.77
CA THR A 115 13.93 0.24 -6.79
C THR A 115 14.53 0.16 -5.41
N ASN A 116 14.30 -0.95 -4.72
CA ASN A 116 14.79 -1.10 -3.37
C ASN A 116 16.33 -1.10 -3.34
N ALA A 117 16.91 -0.63 -2.23
CA ALA A 117 18.35 -0.63 -2.01
C ALA A 117 18.97 -2.05 -2.15
N PRO A 118 20.22 -2.17 -2.61
CA PRO A 118 20.91 -3.46 -2.68
C PRO A 118 20.99 -4.15 -1.31
N GLY A 119 20.83 -5.48 -1.29
CA GLY A 119 20.95 -6.29 -0.08
C GLY A 119 19.63 -6.49 0.69
N VAL A 120 18.55 -5.83 0.29
CA VAL A 120 17.19 -6.15 0.79
C VAL A 120 16.56 -7.33 0.05
N ARG A 121 15.45 -7.84 0.60
CA ARG A 121 14.77 -9.07 0.17
C ARG A 121 14.40 -9.10 -1.33
N HIS A 122 13.81 -8.03 -1.84
CA HIS A 122 13.37 -7.92 -3.23
C HIS A 122 13.97 -6.70 -3.91
N LYS A 123 14.17 -6.78 -5.24
CA LYS A 123 14.78 -5.71 -6.04
C LYS A 123 13.83 -4.53 -6.28
N LYS A 124 12.52 -4.79 -6.34
CA LYS A 124 11.49 -3.78 -6.61
C LYS A 124 10.41 -3.82 -5.55
N ARG A 125 9.91 -2.66 -5.13
CA ARG A 125 8.91 -2.53 -4.08
C ARG A 125 7.58 -3.20 -4.41
N TRP A 126 7.19 -3.25 -5.69
CA TRP A 126 5.99 -3.98 -6.10
C TRP A 126 6.03 -5.49 -5.78
N GLN A 127 7.23 -6.07 -5.57
CA GLN A 127 7.37 -7.46 -5.16
C GLN A 127 7.13 -7.66 -3.65
N ASP A 128 7.07 -6.57 -2.88
CA ASP A 128 6.79 -6.56 -1.45
C ASP A 128 5.28 -6.50 -1.15
N ALA A 129 4.44 -6.29 -2.18
CA ALA A 129 3.00 -6.05 -2.10
C ALA A 129 2.15 -7.29 -2.44
#